data_AF-A0A2A2DRP0-F1
#
_entry.id   AF-A0A2A2DRP0-F1
#
_cell.length_a   1.000
_cell.length_b   1.000
_cell.length_c   1.000
_cell.angle_alpha   90.00
_cell.angle_beta   90.00
_cell.angle_gamma   90.00
#
_symmetry.space_group_name_H-M   'P 1'
#
loop_
_entity.id
_entity.type
_entity.pdbx_description
1 polymer ?
#
loop_
_entity_poly.entity_id
_entity_poly.type
_entity_poly.pdbx_seq_one_letter_code
_entity_poly.pdbx_strand_id
1 'polypeptide(L)'
;MSQPLKLDSLDALPRTPASDVKKLGWRGVMKAIRSGGKVLVTNHNEPEAVILSAEEYGAIQRALQEAGAGGESVLESLRQQFDARLASLQTSEAGDRMREVMRRPAKLAGEVKAGASH
;
A
#
# COMPACT_ATOMS: atom_id res chain seq x y z
N MET A 1 -5.97 -7.26 7.72
CA MET A 1 -5.59 -5.91 8.20
C MET A 1 -4.08 -5.81 8.02
N SER A 2 -3.60 -5.18 6.94
CA SER A 2 -2.16 -5.04 6.71
C SER A 2 -1.61 -4.03 7.72
N GLN A 3 -0.76 -4.48 8.63
CA GLN A 3 -0.20 -3.62 9.66
C GLN A 3 0.92 -2.80 9.02
N PRO A 4 0.94 -1.46 9.17
CA PRO A 4 1.96 -0.64 8.53
C PRO A 4 3.33 -1.02 9.10
N LEU A 5 4.25 -1.40 8.21
CA LEU A 5 5.64 -1.65 8.54
C LEU A 5 6.25 -0.36 9.13
N LYS A 6 6.44 -0.33 10.46
CA LYS A 6 7.14 0.77 11.14
C LYS A 6 8.62 0.42 11.23
N LEU A 7 9.41 1.01 10.34
CA LEU A 7 10.86 0.96 10.41
C LEU A 7 11.35 2.18 11.20
N ASP A 8 12.18 1.95 12.21
CA ASP A 8 12.83 3.02 12.95
C ASP A 8 13.77 3.80 12.02
N SER A 9 13.79 5.12 12.17
CA SER A 9 14.79 5.97 11.50
C SER A 9 16.19 5.54 11.91
N LEU A 10 17.15 5.58 10.98
CA LEU A 10 18.53 5.17 11.24
C LEU A 10 19.15 5.90 12.42
N ASP A 11 18.78 7.17 12.65
CA ASP A 11 19.28 7.98 13.76
C ASP A 11 18.76 7.55 15.14
N ALA A 12 17.66 6.79 15.19
CA ALA A 12 17.12 6.23 16.43
C ALA A 12 17.77 4.89 16.81
N LEU A 13 18.55 4.30 15.90
CA LEU A 13 19.18 3.01 16.14
C LEU A 13 20.44 3.15 17.00
N PRO A 14 20.68 2.24 17.95
CA PRO A 14 21.95 2.16 18.67
C PRO A 14 23.12 2.05 17.68
N ARG A 15 24.05 2.99 17.77
CA ARG A 15 25.24 3.02 16.91
C ARG A 15 26.34 2.13 17.47
N THR A 16 26.97 1.35 16.60
CA THR A 16 28.17 0.56 16.92
C THR A 16 29.21 0.80 15.83
N PRO A 17 30.33 1.48 16.13
CA PRO A 17 31.42 1.63 15.19
C PRO A 17 31.93 0.27 14.69
N ALA A 18 32.34 0.18 13.42
CA ALA A 18 32.91 -1.02 12.83
C ALA A 18 34.16 -1.52 13.59
N SER A 19 34.90 -0.60 14.24
CA SER A 19 36.00 -0.93 15.14
C SER A 19 35.52 -1.66 16.40
N ASP A 20 34.37 -1.29 16.95
CA ASP A 20 33.77 -1.94 18.12
C ASP A 20 33.15 -3.28 17.76
N VAL A 21 32.62 -3.44 16.55
CA VAL A 21 32.24 -4.76 16.01
C VAL A 21 33.45 -5.72 16.01
N LYS A 22 34.62 -5.23 15.60
CA LYS A 22 35.87 -6.02 15.59
C LYS A 22 36.38 -6.33 17.01
N LYS A 23 36.25 -5.40 17.96
CA LYS A 23 36.73 -5.55 19.35
C LYS A 23 35.81 -6.39 20.23
N LEU A 24 34.49 -6.14 20.19
CA LEU A 24 33.47 -6.86 20.95
C LEU A 24 33.24 -8.27 20.40
N GLY A 25 33.60 -8.48 19.13
CA GLY A 25 33.35 -9.69 18.38
C GLY A 25 31.85 -9.94 18.16
N TRP A 26 31.55 -10.98 17.37
CA TRP A 26 30.19 -11.33 16.99
C TRP A 26 29.25 -11.55 18.19
N ARG A 27 29.77 -12.11 19.28
CA ARG A 27 29.00 -12.38 20.51
C ARG A 27 28.53 -11.10 21.20
N GLY A 28 29.33 -10.04 21.19
CA GLY A 28 28.95 -8.73 21.74
C GLY A 28 27.86 -8.06 20.90
N VAL A 29 27.99 -8.12 19.57
CA VAL A 29 26.97 -7.62 18.63
C VAL A 29 25.63 -8.33 18.86
N MET A 30 25.63 -9.66 18.96
CA MET A 30 24.42 -10.43 19.23
C MET A 30 23.79 -10.13 20.59
N LYS A 31 24.58 -9.73 21.60
CA LYS A 31 24.04 -9.28 22.89
C LYS A 31 23.29 -7.95 22.75
N ALA A 32 23.84 -6.99 21.99
CA ALA A 32 23.20 -5.71 21.73
C ALA A 32 21.89 -5.88 20.93
N ILE A 33 21.88 -6.79 19.94
CA ILE A 33 20.67 -7.14 19.18
C ILE A 33 19.61 -7.77 20.08
N ARG A 34 19.99 -8.63 21.03
CA ARG A 34 19.02 -9.23 21.97
C ARG A 34 18.39 -8.21 22.93
N SER A 35 19.11 -7.15 23.30
CA SER A 35 18.58 -6.12 24.20
C SER A 35 17.80 -5.02 23.47
N GLY A 36 18.21 -4.65 22.25
CA GLY A 36 17.69 -3.48 21.53
C GLY A 36 17.11 -3.76 20.14
N GLY A 37 17.06 -5.02 19.72
CA GLY A 37 16.47 -5.47 18.45
C GLY A 37 17.33 -5.24 17.21
N LYS A 38 17.92 -4.05 17.06
CA LYS A 38 18.64 -3.61 15.84
C LYS A 38 19.85 -2.76 16.22
N VAL A 39 20.90 -2.80 15.39
CA VAL A 39 22.12 -2.01 15.60
C VAL A 39 22.57 -1.41 14.28
N LEU A 40 22.89 -0.11 14.29
CA LEU A 40 23.51 0.58 13.17
C LEU A 40 25.02 0.47 13.25
N VAL A 41 25.63 -0.19 12.28
CA VAL A 41 27.08 -0.23 12.10
C VAL A 41 27.52 1.03 11.37
N THR A 42 28.48 1.73 11.94
CA THR A 42 29.05 2.94 11.34
C THR A 42 30.55 2.80 11.05
N ASN A 43 31.01 3.39 9.96
CA ASN A 43 32.43 3.61 9.71
C ASN A 43 32.72 5.10 9.74
N HIS A 44 33.70 5.54 10.53
CA HIS A 44 33.98 6.98 10.72
C HIS A 44 32.72 7.84 10.98
N ASN A 45 31.75 7.30 11.74
CA ASN A 45 30.44 7.90 12.05
C ASN A 45 29.44 7.98 10.90
N GLU A 46 29.78 7.44 9.72
CA GLU A 46 28.87 7.25 8.59
C GLU A 46 28.15 5.90 8.70
N PRO A 47 26.82 5.85 8.51
CA PRO A 47 26.05 4.60 8.45
C PRO A 47 26.52 3.69 7.32
N GLU A 48 26.88 2.44 7.63
CA GLU A 48 27.32 1.44 6.63
C GLU A 48 26.35 0.27 6.51
N ALA A 49 25.87 -0.26 7.64
CA ALA A 49 24.97 -1.42 7.65
C ALA A 49 24.07 -1.44 8.88
N VAL A 50 22.91 -2.08 8.78
CA VAL A 50 22.06 -2.40 9.94
C VAL A 50 22.13 -3.91 10.19
N ILE A 51 22.42 -4.29 11.43
CA ILE A 51 22.35 -5.68 11.86
C ILE A 51 21.08 -5.88 12.68
N LEU A 52 20.30 -6.89 12.32
CA LEU A 52 19.06 -7.28 12.95
C LEU A 52 19.00 -8.81 13.07
N SER A 53 18.09 -9.31 13.91
CA SER A 53 17.85 -10.76 14.00
C SER A 53 17.22 -11.30 12.71
N ALA A 54 17.44 -12.58 12.42
CA ALA A 54 16.81 -13.24 11.27
C ALA A 54 15.27 -13.26 11.38
N GLU A 55 14.74 -13.35 12.60
CA GLU A 55 13.30 -13.29 12.87
C GLU A 55 12.70 -11.93 12.49
N GLU A 56 13.35 -10.84 12.92
CA GLU A 56 12.93 -9.48 12.59
C GLU A 56 13.01 -9.24 11.08
N TYR A 57 14.07 -9.73 10.42
CA TYR A 57 14.21 -9.64 8.97
C TYR A 57 13.07 -10.38 8.26
N GLY A 58 12.75 -11.59 8.71
CA GLY A 58 11.64 -12.37 8.18
C GLY A 58 10.27 -11.70 8.41
N ALA A 59 10.07 -11.05 9.56
CA ALA A 59 8.86 -10.29 9.83
C ALA A 59 8.71 -9.08 8.87
N ILE A 60 9.79 -8.34 8.63
CA ILE A 60 9.83 -7.24 7.67
C ILE A 60 9.50 -7.74 6.26
N GLN A 61 10.13 -8.84 5.82
CA GLN A 61 9.87 -9.42 4.50
C GLN A 61 8.40 -9.84 4.34
N ARG A 62 7.80 -10.50 5.34
CA ARG A 62 6.38 -10.88 5.30
C ARG A 62 5.46 -9.68 5.21
N ALA A 63 5.68 -8.65 6.03
CA ALA A 63 4.88 -7.44 6.00
C ALA A 63 4.98 -6.70 4.66
N LEU A 64 6.16 -6.68 4.03
CA LEU A 64 6.32 -6.12 2.68
C LEU A 64 5.58 -6.92 1.61
N GLN A 65 5.64 -8.25 1.68
CA GLN A 65 4.90 -9.14 0.78
C GLN A 65 3.39 -8.95 0.91
N GLU A 66 2.87 -8.87 2.14
CA GLU A 66 1.45 -8.64 2.41
C GLU A 66 0.99 -7.25 1.95
N ALA A 67 1.82 -6.22 2.14
CA ALA A 67 1.53 -4.87 1.66
C ALA A 67 1.49 -4.80 0.13
N GLY A 68 2.42 -5.48 -0.56
CA GLY A 68 2.44 -5.57 -2.02
C GLY A 68 1.25 -6.34 -2.59
N ALA A 69 0.97 -7.54 -2.04
CA ALA A 69 -0.13 -8.39 -2.48
C ALA A 69 -1.51 -7.76 -2.26
N GLY A 70 -1.68 -7.04 -1.15
CA GLY A 70 -2.91 -6.29 -0.88
C GLY A 70 -3.18 -5.22 -1.93
N GLY A 71 -2.15 -4.46 -2.33
CA GLY A 71 -2.26 -3.42 -3.35
C GLY A 71 -2.64 -3.96 -4.73
N GLU A 72 -1.95 -5.02 -5.18
CA GLU A 72 -2.23 -5.64 -6.48
C GLU A 72 -3.65 -6.22 -6.57
N SER A 73 -4.10 -6.91 -5.52
CA SER A 73 -5.45 -7.50 -5.49
C SER A 73 -6.57 -6.45 -5.53
N VAL A 74 -6.41 -5.32 -4.85
CA VAL A 74 -7.39 -4.23 -4.86
C VAL A 74 -7.43 -3.55 -6.22
N LEU A 75 -6.27 -3.30 -6.84
CA LEU A 75 -6.19 -2.70 -8.17
C LEU A 75 -6.84 -3.60 -9.24
N GLU A 76 -6.60 -4.90 -9.16
CA GLU A 76 -7.22 -5.88 -10.06
C GLU A 76 -8.75 -5.90 -9.92
N SER A 77 -9.25 -5.86 -8.68
CA SER A 77 -10.70 -5.77 -8.45
C SER A 77 -11.32 -4.49 -9.02
N LEU A 78 -10.64 -3.34 -8.87
CA LEU A 78 -11.10 -2.08 -9.44
C LEU A 78 -11.08 -2.11 -10.97
N ARG A 79 -10.04 -2.71 -11.56
CA ARG A 79 -9.93 -2.89 -13.01
C ARG A 79 -11.06 -3.74 -13.55
N GLN A 80 -11.35 -4.89 -12.94
CA GLN A 80 -12.44 -5.77 -13.36
C GLN A 80 -13.81 -5.07 -13.29
N GLN A 81 -14.06 -4.29 -12.23
CA GLN A 81 -15.30 -3.53 -12.09
C GLN A 81 -15.44 -2.45 -13.17
N PHE A 82 -14.33 -1.75 -13.47
CA PHE A 82 -14.30 -0.75 -14.53
C PHE A 82 -14.56 -1.39 -15.90
N ASP A 83 -13.86 -2.47 -16.22
CA ASP A 83 -13.98 -3.18 -17.49
C ASP A 83 -15.39 -3.76 -17.67
N ALA A 84 -15.99 -4.32 -16.62
CA ALA A 84 -17.38 -4.79 -16.64
C ALA A 84 -18.37 -3.65 -16.93
N ARG A 85 -18.17 -2.48 -16.31
CA ARG A 85 -19.02 -1.30 -16.55
C ARG A 85 -18.84 -0.79 -17.97
N LEU A 86 -17.61 -0.74 -18.49
CA LEU A 86 -17.33 -0.31 -19.85
C LEU A 86 -17.93 -1.28 -20.88
N ALA A 87 -17.78 -2.59 -20.68
CA ALA A 87 -18.36 -3.62 -21.54
C ALA A 87 -19.89 -3.48 -21.65
N SER A 88 -20.57 -3.15 -20.54
CA SER A 88 -22.03 -2.94 -20.55
C SER A 88 -22.47 -1.79 -21.48
N LEU A 89 -21.63 -0.75 -21.61
CA LEU A 89 -21.86 0.42 -22.47
C LEU A 89 -21.46 0.18 -23.93
N GLN A 90 -20.60 -0.82 -24.18
CA GLN A 90 -20.12 -1.19 -25.51
C GLN A 90 -20.97 -2.28 -26.18
N THR A 91 -22.03 -2.76 -25.51
CA THR A 91 -22.98 -3.70 -26.13
C THR A 91 -23.66 -3.06 -27.33
N SER A 92 -23.90 -3.84 -28.39
CA SER A 92 -24.58 -3.36 -29.61
C SER A 92 -25.95 -2.72 -29.32
N GLU A 93 -26.63 -3.20 -28.27
CA GLU A 93 -27.92 -2.71 -27.81
C GLU A 93 -27.82 -1.47 -26.90
N ALA A 94 -26.64 -1.09 -26.40
CA ALA A 94 -26.48 -0.01 -25.43
C ALA A 94 -27.02 1.33 -25.97
N GLY A 95 -26.80 1.61 -27.25
CA GLY A 95 -27.33 2.80 -27.92
C GLY A 95 -28.85 2.81 -28.01
N ASP A 96 -29.48 1.65 -28.24
CA ASP A 96 -30.93 1.52 -28.29
C ASP A 96 -31.55 1.64 -26.90
N ARG A 97 -30.94 1.02 -25.89
CA ARG A 97 -31.36 1.15 -24.48
C ARG A 97 -31.28 2.60 -24.00
N MET A 98 -30.22 3.33 -24.36
CA MET A 98 -30.10 4.76 -24.04
C MET A 98 -31.22 5.58 -24.69
N ARG A 99 -31.48 5.34 -25.99
CA ARG A 99 -32.58 6.01 -26.70
C ARG A 99 -33.95 5.69 -26.12
N GLU A 100 -34.17 4.45 -25.68
CA GLU A 100 -35.41 4.05 -25.01
C GLU A 100 -35.61 4.83 -23.70
N VAL A 101 -34.57 4.92 -22.86
CA VAL A 101 -34.62 5.68 -21.61
C VAL A 101 -34.90 7.17 -21.88
N MET A 102 -34.24 7.77 -22.86
CA MET A 102 -34.46 9.17 -23.23
C MET A 102 -35.86 9.41 -23.81
N ARG A 103 -36.46 8.41 -24.48
CA ARG A 103 -37.81 8.49 -25.07
C ARG A 103 -38.90 8.18 -24.04
N ARG A 104 -38.58 7.60 -22.88
CA ARG A 104 -39.58 7.33 -21.84
C ARG A 104 -40.15 8.65 -21.30
N PRO A 105 -41.47 8.81 -21.26
CA PRO A 105 -42.08 10.01 -20.71
C PRO A 105 -41.70 10.14 -19.23
N ALA A 106 -41.19 11.31 -18.84
CA ALA A 106 -40.86 11.58 -17.45
C ALA A 106 -42.14 11.52 -16.59
N LYS A 107 -42.16 10.65 -15.57
CA LYS A 107 -43.18 10.71 -14.53
C LYS A 107 -42.90 11.94 -13.67
N LEU A 108 -43.58 13.03 -13.99
CA LEU A 108 -43.52 14.26 -13.22
C LEU A 108 -44.48 14.10 -12.03
N ALA A 109 -43.92 13.95 -10.83
CA ALA A 109 -44.68 13.74 -9.59
C ALA A 109 -45.23 15.07 -9.02
N GLY A 110 -45.90 15.87 -9.85
CA GLY A 110 -46.45 17.17 -9.45
C GLY A 110 -46.78 18.09 -10.63
N GLU A 111 -47.21 19.31 -10.31
CA GLU A 111 -47.53 20.34 -11.32
C GLU A 111 -46.29 20.72 -12.14
N VAL A 112 -46.39 20.50 -13.45
CA VAL A 112 -45.35 20.84 -14.41
C VAL A 112 -45.55 22.28 -14.84
N LYS A 113 -44.65 23.19 -14.44
CA LYS A 113 -44.55 24.52 -15.05
C LYS A 113 -43.82 24.39 -16.39
N ALA A 114 -44.56 24.07 -17.45
CA ALA A 114 -44.07 24.27 -18.81
C ALA A 114 -44.05 25.78 -19.07
N GLY A 115 -42.85 26.35 -19.24
CA GLY A 115 -42.71 27.76 -19.60
C GLY A 115 -43.49 28.07 -20.87
N ALA A 116 -44.20 29.19 -20.87
CA ALA A 116 -44.96 29.64 -22.03
C ALA A 116 -44.02 29.79 -23.23
N SER A 117 -44.23 28.96 -24.24
CA SER A 117 -43.59 29.10 -25.56
C SER A 117 -44.14 30.35 -26.24
N HIS A 118 -43.26 31.30 -26.54
CA HIS A 118 -43.50 32.43 -27.45
C HIS A 118 -43.26 32.04 -28.89
#